data_AF-A0A2H3DBK2-F1
#
_entry.id   AF-A0A2H3DBK2-F1
#
_cell.length_a   1.000
_cell.length_b   1.000
_cell.length_c   1.000
_cell.angle_alpha   90.00
_cell.angle_beta   90.00
_cell.angle_gamma   90.00
#
_symmetry.space_group_name_H-M   'P 1'
#
loop_
_entity.id
_entity.type
_entity.pdbx_description
1 polymer ?
#
loop_
_entity_poly.entity_id
_entity_poly.type
_entity_poly.pdbx_seq_one_letter_code
_entity_poly.pdbx_strand_id
1 'polypeptide(L)'
;MSTVSPLATKKVLRCFFFSLAFVIVIPIVSIVLGVTQHPAEFSYELPQINDTVPRTVYLHADLISADLKQGTMVLDWSIIFDTCDPESASCTNVNIFFDANLLQQTETNSTESSDNNLPTVPTFIWNFTTSDDILSNSPRFQTDLFVFRNYSFDIHSVKHTHSSDVYFTEVFTFATDATTNEMVPLSLFSTAGLVESGLITLTICLLMIMTVAFGFQRRNEIVVVPIGVVFAFIQLRSTMPGAPDGFGDILDFVGVLPCLVLLSICAVTMVGIYIFTDPAKDSREKFTWSVLVALCEQALPQCKLSIAVGKPT
;
A
#
# COMPACT_ATOMS: atom_id res chain seq x y z
N MET A 1 -16.34 32.94 -42.36
CA MET A 1 -16.42 31.48 -42.12
C MET A 1 -15.01 30.94 -42.31
N SER A 2 -14.23 30.82 -41.23
CA SER A 2 -12.86 30.32 -41.31
C SER A 2 -12.88 28.80 -41.45
N THR A 3 -12.48 28.30 -42.61
CA THR A 3 -12.29 26.88 -42.89
C THR A 3 -11.08 26.38 -42.11
N VAL A 4 -11.33 25.82 -40.92
CA VAL A 4 -10.31 25.10 -40.16
C VAL A 4 -9.81 23.94 -41.02
N SER A 5 -8.50 23.86 -41.23
CA SER A 5 -7.94 22.84 -42.12
C SER A 5 -8.16 21.45 -41.51
N PRO A 6 -8.71 20.48 -42.28
CA PRO A 6 -9.03 19.14 -41.78
C PRO A 6 -7.79 18.35 -41.30
N LEU A 7 -6.60 18.83 -41.64
CA LEU A 7 -5.32 18.26 -41.22
C LEU A 7 -4.98 18.58 -39.75
N ALA A 8 -5.37 19.77 -39.27
CA ALA A 8 -5.11 20.20 -37.89
C ALA A 8 -5.97 19.40 -36.89
N THR A 9 -7.23 19.14 -37.24
CA THR A 9 -8.18 18.38 -36.41
C THR A 9 -7.74 16.93 -36.19
N LYS A 10 -7.17 16.27 -37.22
CA LYS A 10 -6.65 14.89 -37.08
C LYS A 10 -5.49 14.78 -36.09
N LYS A 11 -4.59 15.78 -36.04
CA LYS A 11 -3.44 15.75 -35.12
C LYS A 11 -3.86 15.92 -33.67
N VAL A 12 -4.78 16.85 -33.41
CA VAL A 12 -5.34 17.09 -32.07
C VAL A 12 -6.08 15.86 -31.58
N LEU A 13 -6.91 15.24 -32.42
CA LEU A 13 -7.65 14.04 -32.07
C LEU A 13 -6.70 12.88 -31.71
N ARG A 14 -5.62 12.69 -32.49
CA ARG A 14 -4.63 11.65 -32.23
C ARG A 14 -3.89 11.87 -30.91
N CYS A 15 -3.57 13.13 -30.59
CA CYS A 15 -2.93 13.50 -29.33
C CYS A 15 -3.86 13.29 -28.12
N PHE A 16 -5.15 13.64 -28.27
CA PHE A 16 -6.18 13.40 -27.26
C PHE A 16 -6.36 11.92 -26.97
N PHE A 17 -6.52 11.07 -27.99
CA PHE A 17 -6.66 9.63 -27.79
C PHE A 17 -5.42 8.99 -27.17
N PHE A 18 -4.22 9.45 -27.54
CA PHE A 18 -2.98 8.95 -26.96
C PHE A 18 -2.86 9.33 -25.48
N SER A 19 -3.20 10.58 -25.13
CA SER A 19 -3.25 11.04 -23.74
C SER A 19 -4.30 10.28 -22.93
N LEU A 20 -5.50 10.08 -23.48
CA LEU A 20 -6.59 9.36 -22.83
C LEU A 20 -6.20 7.90 -22.58
N ALA A 21 -5.58 7.24 -23.56
CA ALA A 21 -5.10 5.88 -23.40
C ALA A 21 -4.06 5.77 -22.28
N PHE A 22 -3.11 6.70 -22.19
CA PHE A 22 -2.14 6.72 -21.10
C PHE A 22 -2.79 6.92 -19.72
N VAL A 23 -3.76 7.82 -19.62
CA VAL A 23 -4.51 8.09 -18.39
C VAL A 23 -5.34 6.90 -17.93
N ILE A 24 -5.74 6.00 -18.84
CA ILE A 24 -6.50 4.79 -18.51
C ILE A 24 -5.56 3.61 -18.24
N VAL A 25 -4.57 3.39 -19.10
CA VAL A 25 -3.68 2.22 -19.04
C VAL A 25 -2.81 2.27 -17.80
N ILE A 26 -2.27 3.43 -17.42
CA ILE A 26 -1.33 3.47 -16.31
C ILE A 26 -2.01 3.19 -14.95
N PRO A 27 -3.19 3.73 -14.61
CA PRO A 27 -3.91 3.33 -13.41
C PRO A 27 -4.24 1.85 -13.41
N ILE A 28 -4.68 1.29 -14.54
CA ILE A 28 -4.97 -0.15 -14.64
C ILE A 28 -3.70 -0.96 -14.36
N VAL A 29 -2.57 -0.63 -15.00
CA VAL A 29 -1.30 -1.30 -14.76
C VAL A 29 -0.84 -1.12 -13.31
N SER A 30 -1.02 0.06 -12.72
CA SER A 30 -0.64 0.34 -11.33
C SER A 30 -1.50 -0.44 -10.34
N ILE A 31 -2.81 -0.55 -10.59
CA ILE A 31 -3.72 -1.39 -9.79
C ILE A 31 -3.35 -2.86 -9.95
N VAL A 32 -3.11 -3.33 -11.17
CA VAL A 32 -2.70 -4.72 -11.43
C VAL A 32 -1.37 -5.01 -10.76
N LEU A 33 -0.39 -4.11 -10.83
CA LEU A 33 0.89 -4.27 -10.14
C LEU A 33 0.73 -4.21 -8.63
N GLY A 34 -0.07 -3.28 -8.09
CA GLY A 34 -0.38 -3.23 -6.66
C GLY A 34 -1.02 -4.52 -6.18
N VAL A 35 -1.97 -5.07 -6.95
CA VAL A 35 -2.65 -6.33 -6.63
C VAL A 35 -1.74 -7.54 -6.77
N THR A 36 -0.92 -7.60 -7.82
CA THR A 36 -0.05 -8.76 -8.10
C THR A 36 1.24 -8.77 -7.31
N GLN A 37 1.73 -7.59 -6.90
CA GLN A 37 2.89 -7.42 -6.04
C GLN A 37 2.52 -7.21 -4.58
N HIS A 38 1.25 -7.38 -4.20
CA HIS A 38 0.91 -7.47 -2.79
C HIS A 38 1.80 -8.56 -2.19
N PRO A 39 2.53 -8.26 -1.11
CA PRO A 39 3.24 -9.30 -0.38
C PRO A 39 2.19 -10.37 -0.08
N ALA A 40 2.44 -11.59 -0.57
CA ALA A 40 1.56 -12.70 -0.32
C ALA A 40 1.33 -12.76 1.19
N GLU A 41 0.06 -12.83 1.59
CA GLU A 41 -0.30 -13.00 3.00
C GLU A 41 0.55 -14.12 3.59
N PHE A 42 1.01 -13.94 4.83
CA PHE A 42 1.89 -14.90 5.48
C PHE A 42 1.26 -16.29 5.40
N SER A 43 1.91 -17.22 4.71
CA SER A 43 1.40 -18.59 4.59
C SER A 43 1.57 -19.26 5.95
N TYR A 44 0.47 -19.50 6.64
CA TYR A 44 0.46 -20.18 7.94
C TYR A 44 -0.20 -21.56 7.78
N GLU A 45 0.45 -22.59 8.31
CA GLU A 45 -0.16 -23.90 8.45
C GLU A 45 -0.84 -23.99 9.81
N LEU A 46 -2.18 -23.94 9.83
CA LEU A 46 -2.93 -24.27 11.03
C LEU A 46 -2.82 -25.77 11.30
N PRO A 47 -2.49 -26.19 12.53
CA PRO A 47 -2.82 -27.53 12.98
C PRO A 47 -4.33 -27.74 12.83
N GLN A 48 -4.78 -28.89 12.30
CA GLN A 48 -6.20 -29.23 12.31
C GLN A 48 -6.66 -29.40 13.76
N ILE A 49 -7.34 -28.39 14.31
CA ILE A 49 -7.94 -28.44 15.64
C ILE A 49 -9.35 -29.02 15.50
N ASN A 50 -9.63 -30.13 16.19
CA ASN A 50 -10.98 -30.73 16.24
C ASN A 50 -11.96 -29.79 16.98
N ASP A 51 -13.21 -29.73 16.50
CA ASP A 51 -14.29 -28.78 16.86
C ASP A 51 -14.73 -28.72 18.35
N THR A 52 -14.08 -29.43 19.26
CA THR A 52 -14.19 -29.15 20.71
C THR A 52 -13.24 -28.01 21.03
N VAL A 53 -13.59 -26.80 20.57
CA VAL A 53 -12.67 -25.66 20.43
C VAL A 53 -12.09 -25.24 21.78
N PRO A 54 -10.79 -25.54 22.07
CA PRO A 54 -10.11 -24.87 23.18
C PRO A 54 -10.03 -23.37 22.89
N ARG A 55 -9.97 -22.57 23.97
CA ARG A 55 -9.70 -21.13 23.89
C ARG A 55 -8.57 -20.84 22.90
N THR A 56 -8.80 -19.92 21.97
CA THR A 56 -7.86 -19.56 20.91
C THR A 56 -7.75 -18.04 20.86
N VAL A 57 -6.52 -17.54 20.81
CA VAL A 57 -6.23 -16.10 20.69
C VAL A 57 -5.85 -15.78 19.25
N TYR A 58 -6.50 -14.77 18.68
CA TYR A 58 -6.31 -14.33 17.31
C TYR A 58 -5.43 -13.09 17.26
N LEU A 59 -4.34 -13.19 16.51
CA LEU A 59 -3.35 -12.15 16.30
C LEU A 59 -3.50 -11.52 14.92
N HIS A 60 -3.23 -10.22 14.86
CA HIS A 60 -2.92 -9.47 13.65
C HIS A 60 -1.43 -9.19 13.63
N ALA A 61 -0.80 -9.20 12.45
CA ALA A 61 0.55 -8.72 12.29
C ALA A 61 0.63 -7.67 11.17
N ASP A 62 1.11 -6.48 11.50
CA ASP A 62 1.31 -5.40 10.56
C ASP A 62 2.80 -5.19 10.33
N LEU A 63 3.22 -5.23 9.06
CA LEU A 63 4.60 -4.92 8.70
C LEU A 63 4.83 -3.42 8.79
N ILE A 64 5.52 -2.99 9.86
CA ILE A 64 5.87 -1.60 10.08
C ILE A 64 7.07 -1.21 9.25
N SER A 65 8.13 -2.03 9.27
CA SER A 65 9.34 -1.74 8.51
C SER A 65 10.13 -2.98 8.12
N ALA A 66 10.97 -2.85 7.08
CA ALA A 66 11.91 -3.89 6.68
C ALA A 66 13.18 -3.22 6.13
N ASP A 67 14.32 -3.53 6.74
CA ASP A 67 15.65 -3.20 6.22
C ASP A 67 16.33 -4.47 5.71
N LEU A 68 16.19 -4.71 4.40
CA LEU A 68 16.79 -5.86 3.73
C LEU A 68 18.32 -5.80 3.67
N LYS A 69 18.95 -4.63 3.88
CA LYS A 69 20.41 -4.52 3.93
C LYS A 69 20.94 -4.96 5.29
N GLN A 70 20.23 -4.60 6.36
CA GLN A 70 20.55 -5.06 7.71
C GLN A 70 20.02 -6.47 7.99
N GLY A 71 19.08 -6.96 7.17
CA GLY A 71 18.44 -8.24 7.38
C GLY A 71 17.50 -8.19 8.58
N THR A 72 16.78 -7.08 8.76
CA THR A 72 15.86 -6.88 9.88
C THR A 72 14.49 -6.43 9.37
N MET A 73 13.45 -6.77 10.10
CA MET A 73 12.09 -6.29 9.87
C MET A 73 11.39 -6.07 11.20
N VAL A 74 10.43 -5.16 11.22
CA VAL A 74 9.70 -4.80 12.43
C VAL A 74 8.23 -5.04 12.18
N LEU A 75 7.63 -5.90 13.01
CA LEU A 75 6.20 -6.21 13.00
C LEU A 75 5.52 -5.58 14.23
N ASP A 76 4.39 -4.94 14.00
CA ASP A 76 3.43 -4.57 15.05
C ASP A 76 2.38 -5.67 15.14
N TRP A 77 2.18 -6.20 16.34
CA TRP A 77 1.23 -7.24 16.61
C TRP A 77 0.05 -6.66 17.36
N SER A 78 -1.15 -7.12 17.04
CA SER A 78 -2.33 -6.77 17.84
C SER A 78 -3.21 -7.97 18.09
N ILE A 79 -3.82 -8.04 19.27
CA ILE A 79 -4.82 -9.06 19.58
C ILE A 79 -6.17 -8.57 19.05
N ILE A 80 -6.72 -9.29 18.07
CA ILE A 80 -8.01 -8.94 17.46
C ILE A 80 -9.15 -9.53 18.28
N PHE A 81 -8.99 -10.79 18.70
CA PHE A 81 -10.05 -11.56 19.30
C PHE A 81 -9.51 -12.68 20.17
N ASP A 82 -10.27 -13.08 21.18
CA ASP A 82 -10.02 -14.25 22.03
C ASP A 82 -11.36 -14.99 22.15
N THR A 83 -11.38 -16.31 21.89
CA THR A 83 -12.63 -17.09 21.96
C THR A 83 -13.08 -17.39 23.38
N CYS A 84 -12.34 -16.93 24.40
CA CYS A 84 -12.76 -17.06 25.78
C CYS A 84 -14.10 -16.34 26.03
N ASP A 85 -15.06 -17.05 26.60
CA ASP A 85 -16.36 -16.49 26.96
C ASP A 85 -16.21 -15.65 28.24
N PRO A 86 -16.51 -14.32 28.22
CA PRO A 86 -16.38 -13.47 29.39
C PRO A 86 -17.28 -13.88 30.56
N GLU A 87 -18.35 -14.64 30.31
CA GLU A 87 -19.22 -15.17 31.36
C GLU A 87 -18.64 -16.43 32.03
N SER A 88 -17.62 -17.05 31.42
CA SER A 88 -16.92 -18.19 31.99
C SER A 88 -15.88 -17.72 33.00
N ALA A 89 -15.98 -18.21 34.25
CA ALA A 89 -15.03 -17.89 35.33
C ALA A 89 -13.59 -18.41 35.08
N SER A 90 -13.33 -19.01 33.91
CA SER A 90 -12.07 -19.63 33.50
C SER A 90 -11.22 -18.77 32.56
N CYS A 91 -11.62 -17.53 32.24
CA CYS A 91 -10.81 -16.65 31.38
C CYS A 91 -9.67 -15.99 32.16
N THR A 92 -8.59 -16.75 32.29
CA THR A 92 -7.31 -16.36 32.89
C THR A 92 -6.48 -15.52 31.92
N ASN A 93 -5.38 -14.95 32.42
CA ASN A 93 -4.42 -14.26 31.55
C ASN A 93 -3.66 -15.26 30.67
N VAL A 94 -3.26 -14.83 29.47
CA VAL A 94 -2.49 -15.63 28.54
C VAL A 94 -1.11 -15.03 28.37
N ASN A 95 -0.08 -15.83 28.62
CA ASN A 95 1.30 -15.48 28.39
C ASN A 95 1.66 -15.83 26.95
N ILE A 96 2.04 -14.84 26.15
CA ILE A 96 2.43 -15.00 24.74
C ILE A 96 3.94 -14.86 24.64
N PHE A 97 4.58 -15.85 24.01
CA PHE A 97 6.02 -15.96 23.88
C PHE A 97 6.41 -15.91 22.40
N PHE A 98 7.43 -15.10 22.12
CA PHE A 98 8.12 -15.06 20.83
C PHE A 98 9.56 -15.55 21.02
N ASP A 99 10.11 -16.21 20.00
CA ASP A 99 11.49 -16.67 20.02
C ASP A 99 12.48 -15.49 20.06
N ALA A 100 13.24 -15.41 21.14
CA ALA A 100 14.22 -14.36 21.38
C ALA A 100 15.46 -14.48 20.47
N ASN A 101 15.74 -15.64 19.88
CA ASN A 101 16.88 -15.80 18.95
C ASN A 101 16.65 -15.09 17.62
N LEU A 102 15.39 -14.83 17.30
CA LEU A 102 14.99 -14.08 16.12
C LEU A 102 14.85 -12.58 16.42
N LEU A 103 14.91 -12.19 17.69
CA LEU A 103 14.85 -10.80 18.12
C LEU A 103 16.23 -10.15 18.10
N GLN A 104 16.33 -8.97 17.50
CA GLN A 104 17.58 -8.22 17.51
C GLN A 104 17.89 -7.79 18.96
N GLN A 105 18.92 -8.39 19.58
CA GLN A 105 19.38 -7.97 20.89
C GLN A 105 20.09 -6.61 20.75
N THR A 106 19.37 -5.53 20.99
CA THR A 106 19.87 -4.15 20.86
C THR A 106 20.92 -3.82 21.94
N GLU A 107 21.01 -4.61 23.01
CA GLU A 107 21.97 -4.36 24.09
C GLU A 107 23.14 -5.35 24.04
N THR A 108 24.27 -4.86 23.52
CA THR A 108 25.58 -5.53 23.42
C THR A 108 26.21 -5.93 24.77
N ASN A 109 25.46 -5.83 25.89
CA ASN A 109 25.94 -6.11 27.24
C ASN A 109 25.30 -7.35 27.88
N SER A 110 24.38 -8.05 27.21
CA SER A 110 23.95 -9.37 27.66
C SER A 110 25.09 -10.36 27.43
N THR A 111 25.74 -10.79 28.50
CA THR A 111 26.71 -11.90 28.49
C THR A 111 26.04 -13.27 28.30
N GLU A 112 24.72 -13.31 28.07
CA GLU A 112 23.98 -14.54 27.87
C GLU A 112 24.22 -15.07 26.46
N SER A 113 24.71 -16.30 26.39
CA SER A 113 24.84 -17.05 25.14
C SER A 113 23.46 -17.17 24.49
N SER A 114 23.38 -16.97 23.17
CA SER A 114 22.21 -17.41 22.41
C SER A 114 22.00 -18.90 22.65
N ASP A 115 20.78 -19.28 23.03
CA ASP A 115 20.39 -20.67 23.29
C ASP A 115 19.07 -20.97 22.60
N ASN A 116 18.79 -22.25 22.34
CA ASN A 116 17.54 -22.68 21.73
C ASN A 116 16.54 -23.20 22.78
N ASN A 117 16.65 -22.75 24.03
CA ASN A 117 15.75 -23.16 25.08
C ASN A 117 14.39 -22.50 24.89
N LEU A 118 13.34 -23.13 25.43
CA LEU A 118 12.01 -22.54 25.42
C LEU A 118 12.03 -21.21 26.20
N PRO A 119 11.56 -20.09 25.62
CA PRO A 119 11.46 -18.82 26.32
C PRO A 119 10.66 -18.97 27.62
N THR A 120 11.23 -18.49 28.72
CA THR A 120 10.59 -18.54 30.05
C THR A 120 9.93 -17.22 30.43
N VAL A 121 10.30 -16.14 29.77
CA VAL A 121 9.74 -14.80 29.98
C VAL A 121 8.77 -14.48 28.84
N PRO A 122 7.49 -14.17 29.12
CA PRO A 122 6.55 -13.82 28.08
C PRO A 122 6.91 -12.50 27.42
N THR A 123 6.78 -12.43 26.10
CA THR A 123 6.94 -11.20 25.32
C THR A 123 5.75 -10.27 25.54
N PHE A 124 4.55 -10.84 25.68
CA PHE A 124 3.33 -10.10 25.94
C PHE A 124 2.41 -10.87 26.88
N ILE A 125 1.77 -10.17 27.81
CA ILE A 125 0.78 -10.76 28.72
C ILE A 125 -0.59 -10.23 28.33
N TRP A 126 -1.42 -11.10 27.77
CA TRP A 126 -2.80 -10.78 27.43
C TRP A 126 -3.69 -10.91 28.66
N ASN A 127 -4.12 -9.76 29.17
CA ASN A 127 -5.10 -9.70 30.24
C ASN A 127 -6.51 -9.56 29.64
N PHE A 128 -7.22 -10.68 29.61
CA PHE A 128 -8.56 -10.76 29.05
C PHE A 128 -9.56 -9.89 29.83
N THR A 129 -9.45 -9.83 31.17
CA THR A 129 -10.41 -9.06 32.00
C THR A 129 -10.45 -7.57 31.69
N THR A 130 -9.37 -7.05 31.09
CA THR A 130 -9.22 -5.64 30.74
C THR A 130 -9.56 -5.32 29.29
N SER A 131 -9.95 -6.31 28.47
CA SER A 131 -10.21 -6.11 27.03
C SER A 131 -11.33 -5.12 26.75
N ASP A 132 -12.35 -5.10 27.61
CA ASP A 132 -13.56 -4.28 27.43
C ASP A 132 -13.48 -2.93 28.16
N ASP A 133 -12.41 -2.69 28.92
CA ASP A 133 -12.22 -1.43 29.60
C ASP A 133 -11.60 -0.40 28.64
N ILE A 134 -12.35 0.66 28.37
CA ILE A 134 -11.95 1.79 27.52
C ILE A 134 -10.70 2.53 28.03
N LEU A 135 -10.34 2.34 29.31
CA LEU A 135 -9.15 2.93 29.92
C LEU A 135 -7.91 2.03 29.81
N SER A 136 -8.07 0.80 29.33
CA SER A 136 -6.96 -0.13 29.14
C SER A 136 -6.05 0.30 28.00
N ASN A 137 -4.78 -0.10 28.12
CA ASN A 137 -3.84 0.04 27.01
C ASN A 137 -4.29 -0.84 25.84
N SER A 138 -4.05 -0.37 24.62
CA SER A 138 -4.29 -1.16 23.41
C SER A 138 -3.45 -2.44 23.45
N PRO A 139 -4.00 -3.61 23.08
CA PRO A 139 -3.26 -4.87 23.11
C PRO A 139 -2.36 -5.00 21.90
N ARG A 140 -1.35 -4.12 21.86
CA ARG A 140 -0.37 -4.03 20.79
C ARG A 140 1.04 -4.13 21.33
N PHE A 141 1.91 -4.78 20.57
CA PHE A 141 3.32 -4.90 20.89
C PHE A 141 4.13 -5.07 19.61
N GLN A 142 5.38 -4.62 19.64
CA GLN A 142 6.27 -4.62 18.48
C GLN A 142 7.38 -5.65 18.67
N THR A 143 7.78 -6.30 17.57
CA THR A 143 8.93 -7.22 17.53
C THR A 143 9.86 -6.89 16.38
N ASP A 144 11.16 -6.86 16.65
CA ASP A 144 12.21 -6.73 15.64
C ASP A 144 12.71 -8.13 15.26
N LEU A 145 12.52 -8.54 14.02
CA LEU A 145 12.79 -9.90 13.54
C LEU A 145 13.92 -9.91 12.50
N PHE A 146 14.76 -10.93 12.54
CA PHE A 146 15.76 -11.16 11.49
C PHE A 146 15.13 -11.69 10.21
N VAL A 147 15.62 -11.16 9.09
CA VAL A 147 15.21 -11.53 7.74
C VAL A 147 16.35 -12.30 7.08
N PHE A 148 16.05 -13.52 6.65
CA PHE A 148 17.01 -14.39 5.98
C PHE A 148 16.77 -14.37 4.48
N ARG A 149 17.87 -14.40 3.71
CA ARG A 149 17.78 -14.66 2.28
C ARG A 149 17.39 -16.12 2.09
N ASN A 150 16.52 -16.42 1.13
CA ASN A 150 16.21 -17.81 0.78
C ASN A 150 17.48 -18.56 0.35
N TYR A 151 18.07 -19.31 1.25
CA TYR A 151 19.10 -20.29 0.92
C TYR A 151 18.37 -21.51 0.36
N SER A 152 18.05 -21.46 -0.93
CA SER A 152 17.80 -22.70 -1.67
C SER A 152 19.08 -23.54 -1.50
N PHE A 153 18.98 -24.64 -0.76
CA PHE A 153 20.05 -25.63 -0.56
C PHE A 153 20.41 -26.38 -1.85
N ASP A 154 20.21 -25.77 -3.02
CA ASP A 154 20.59 -26.35 -4.30
C ASP A 154 22.11 -26.14 -4.48
N ILE A 155 22.83 -27.13 -3.99
CA ILE A 155 24.28 -27.27 -4.03
C ILE A 155 24.70 -27.14 -5.50
N HIS A 156 25.34 -26.01 -5.86
CA HIS A 156 26.03 -25.73 -7.14
C HIS A 156 25.36 -24.83 -8.20
N SER A 157 24.32 -24.04 -7.90
CA SER A 157 23.92 -22.98 -8.83
C SER A 157 24.51 -21.62 -8.42
N VAL A 158 25.65 -21.24 -9.00
CA VAL A 158 26.12 -19.85 -9.02
C VAL A 158 25.14 -19.06 -9.89
N LYS A 159 24.00 -18.67 -9.32
CA LYS A 159 22.96 -17.96 -10.03
C LYS A 159 23.20 -16.47 -9.94
N HIS A 160 23.51 -15.90 -11.11
CA HIS A 160 23.56 -14.47 -11.35
C HIS A 160 22.38 -13.75 -10.68
N THR A 161 22.71 -12.71 -9.91
CA THR A 161 21.83 -11.72 -9.29
C THR A 161 20.80 -11.20 -10.30
N HIS A 162 19.58 -11.71 -10.23
CA HIS A 162 18.45 -11.21 -11.01
C HIS A 162 17.28 -10.91 -10.06
N SER A 163 17.05 -9.61 -9.83
CA SER A 163 15.80 -8.86 -9.56
C SER A 163 14.66 -9.45 -8.71
N SER A 164 14.82 -10.58 -8.03
CA SER A 164 13.76 -11.21 -7.23
C SER A 164 14.39 -11.99 -6.08
N ASP A 165 15.22 -11.32 -5.29
CA ASP A 165 15.69 -11.87 -4.03
C ASP A 165 14.46 -12.00 -3.12
N VAL A 166 13.95 -13.22 -2.97
CA VAL A 166 12.87 -13.53 -2.04
C VAL A 166 13.51 -13.69 -0.66
N TYR A 167 13.06 -12.85 0.27
CA TYR A 167 13.47 -12.88 1.66
C TYR A 167 12.39 -13.60 2.48
N PHE A 168 12.82 -14.40 3.45
CA PHE A 168 11.93 -15.12 4.34
C PHE A 168 12.26 -14.75 5.78
N THR A 169 11.22 -14.67 6.58
CA THR A 169 11.28 -14.58 8.02
C THR A 169 10.54 -15.78 8.57
N GLU A 170 11.11 -16.40 9.58
CA GLU A 170 10.42 -17.41 10.37
C GLU A 170 10.08 -16.78 11.71
N VAL A 171 8.88 -17.03 12.23
CA VAL A 171 8.46 -16.50 13.53
C VAL A 171 7.89 -17.67 14.31
N PHE A 172 8.54 -18.00 15.43
CA PHE A 172 8.04 -19.00 16.36
C PHE A 172 7.31 -18.30 17.51
N THR A 173 6.02 -18.61 17.63
CA THR A 173 5.17 -18.05 18.68
C THR A 173 4.37 -19.16 19.34
N PHE A 174 4.22 -19.09 20.65
CA PHE A 174 3.29 -19.94 21.39
C PHE A 174 2.68 -19.16 22.55
N ALA A 175 1.60 -19.68 23.10
CA ALA A 175 0.97 -19.10 24.27
C ALA A 175 0.63 -20.16 25.31
N THR A 176 0.64 -19.74 26.57
CA THR A 176 0.21 -20.57 27.70
C THR A 176 -0.72 -19.80 28.61
N ASP A 177 -1.62 -20.53 29.26
CA ASP A 177 -2.45 -20.01 30.33
C ASP A 177 -1.57 -19.66 31.54
N ALA A 178 -1.68 -18.43 32.06
CA ALA A 178 -0.84 -17.95 33.15
C ALA A 178 -1.04 -18.69 34.48
N THR A 179 -2.18 -19.37 34.66
CA THR A 179 -2.53 -20.09 35.89
C THR A 179 -2.26 -21.59 35.77
N THR A 180 -2.62 -22.20 34.64
CA THR A 180 -2.50 -23.66 34.46
C THR A 180 -1.21 -24.06 33.75
N ASN A 181 -0.53 -23.12 33.08
CA ASN A 181 0.58 -23.37 32.16
C ASN A 181 0.23 -24.33 31.01
N GLU A 182 -1.06 -24.53 30.72
CA GLU A 182 -1.49 -25.29 29.54
C GLU A 182 -1.33 -24.45 28.27
N MET A 183 -1.06 -25.11 27.13
CA MET A 183 -0.90 -24.40 25.85
C MET A 183 -2.24 -23.85 25.35
N VAL A 184 -2.22 -22.59 24.94
CA VAL A 184 -3.35 -21.90 24.31
C VAL A 184 -3.03 -21.70 22.84
N PRO A 185 -3.84 -22.24 21.91
CA PRO A 185 -3.67 -22.01 20.49
C PRO A 185 -3.64 -20.52 20.13
N LEU A 186 -2.65 -20.15 19.31
CA LEU A 186 -2.58 -18.86 18.65
C LEU A 186 -2.97 -19.02 17.18
N SER A 187 -3.75 -18.09 16.66
CA SER A 187 -4.16 -18.06 15.26
C SER A 187 -3.83 -16.69 14.66
N LEU A 188 -3.17 -16.67 13.49
CA LEU A 188 -2.92 -15.44 12.76
C LEU A 188 -4.11 -15.15 11.86
N PHE A 189 -4.91 -14.15 12.22
CA PHE A 189 -6.17 -13.85 11.53
C PHE A 189 -5.96 -13.11 10.22
N SER A 190 -5.06 -12.12 10.22
CA SER A 190 -4.79 -11.28 9.07
C SER A 190 -3.42 -10.66 9.21
N THR A 191 -2.84 -10.26 8.09
CA THR A 191 -1.60 -9.50 8.05
C THR A 191 -1.73 -8.34 7.08
N ALA A 192 -1.46 -7.11 7.52
CA ALA A 192 -1.41 -5.99 6.60
C ALA A 192 0.05 -5.60 6.29
N GLY A 193 0.39 -5.62 5.02
CA GLY A 193 1.57 -4.91 4.53
C GLY A 193 1.21 -3.46 4.24
N LEU A 194 2.07 -2.51 4.60
CA LEU A 194 1.92 -1.08 4.26
C LEU A 194 1.78 -0.89 2.74
N VAL A 195 0.55 -0.90 2.23
CA VAL A 195 0.22 -0.54 0.85
C VAL A 195 -0.70 0.69 0.86
N GLU A 196 -0.21 1.79 1.42
CA GLU A 196 -0.87 3.09 1.34
C GLU A 196 -0.56 3.85 0.03
N SER A 197 0.35 3.36 -0.81
CA SER A 197 0.77 4.05 -2.06
C SER A 197 -0.32 4.10 -3.14
N GLY A 198 -1.30 3.20 -3.09
CA GLY A 198 -2.40 3.14 -4.06
C GLY A 198 -3.35 4.33 -3.98
N LEU A 199 -3.67 4.80 -2.76
CA LEU A 199 -4.67 5.86 -2.55
C LEU A 199 -4.15 7.23 -3.01
N ILE A 200 -2.86 7.49 -2.79
CA ILE A 200 -2.17 8.71 -3.24
C ILE A 200 -2.09 8.73 -4.77
N THR A 201 -1.75 7.60 -5.40
CA THR A 201 -1.73 7.48 -6.86
C THR A 201 -3.11 7.69 -7.47
N LEU A 202 -4.16 7.12 -6.86
CA LEU A 202 -5.54 7.30 -7.30
C LEU A 202 -5.99 8.77 -7.20
N THR A 203 -5.69 9.46 -6.09
CA THR A 203 -6.08 10.86 -5.91
C THR A 203 -5.33 11.79 -6.87
N ILE A 204 -4.05 11.55 -7.13
CA ILE A 204 -3.28 12.31 -8.13
C ILE A 204 -3.84 12.05 -9.54
N CYS A 205 -4.15 10.80 -9.90
CA CYS A 205 -4.78 10.49 -11.18
C CYS A 205 -6.15 11.17 -11.35
N LEU A 206 -6.99 11.17 -10.31
CA LEU A 206 -8.29 11.84 -10.36
C LEU A 206 -8.16 13.37 -10.51
N LEU A 207 -7.22 14.00 -9.78
CA LEU A 207 -6.94 15.43 -9.95
C LEU A 207 -6.46 15.74 -11.38
N MET A 208 -5.61 14.89 -11.95
CA MET A 208 -5.16 15.05 -13.34
C MET A 208 -6.30 14.90 -14.34
N ILE A 209 -7.14 13.88 -14.22
CA ILE A 209 -8.34 13.69 -15.05
C ILE A 209 -9.24 14.92 -14.96
N MET A 210 -9.47 15.45 -13.76
CA MET A 210 -10.29 16.65 -13.56
C MET A 210 -9.67 17.87 -14.25
N THR A 211 -8.36 18.07 -14.18
CA THR A 211 -7.70 19.21 -14.84
C THR A 211 -7.75 19.11 -16.37
N VAL A 212 -7.54 17.92 -16.94
CA VAL A 212 -7.52 17.70 -18.39
C VAL A 212 -8.94 17.68 -18.97
N ALA A 213 -9.87 16.97 -18.34
CA ALA A 213 -11.23 16.80 -18.86
C ALA A 213 -12.07 18.07 -18.76
N PHE A 214 -11.94 18.82 -17.66
CA PHE A 214 -12.74 20.03 -17.48
C PHE A 214 -12.11 21.28 -18.10
N GLY A 215 -10.89 21.19 -18.64
CA GLY A 215 -10.25 22.27 -19.41
C GLY A 215 -10.20 23.61 -18.66
N PHE A 216 -10.27 23.57 -17.32
CA PHE A 216 -10.30 24.80 -16.54
C PHE A 216 -8.97 25.53 -16.75
N GLN A 217 -9.02 26.82 -17.08
CA GLN A 217 -7.91 27.76 -16.93
C GLN A 217 -7.55 27.91 -15.44
N ARG A 218 -7.18 26.81 -14.78
CA ARG A 218 -6.57 26.82 -13.47
C ARG A 218 -5.19 27.44 -13.65
N ARG A 219 -4.88 28.44 -12.83
CA ARG A 219 -3.56 29.08 -12.79
C ARG A 219 -2.50 27.98 -12.64
N ASN A 220 -1.39 28.14 -13.36
CA ASN A 220 -0.28 27.17 -13.44
C ASN A 220 0.20 26.71 -12.04
N GLU A 221 -0.04 27.52 -11.01
CA GLU A 221 0.21 27.24 -9.59
C GLU A 221 -0.46 25.95 -9.07
N ILE A 222 -1.63 25.56 -9.59
CA ILE A 222 -2.40 24.42 -9.05
C ILE A 222 -1.79 23.06 -9.45
N VAL A 223 -0.99 23.02 -10.52
CA VAL A 223 -0.25 21.81 -10.94
C VAL A 223 0.95 21.54 -10.02
N VAL A 224 1.45 22.57 -9.33
CA VAL A 224 2.60 22.44 -8.41
C VAL A 224 2.16 21.83 -7.07
N VAL A 225 0.90 21.97 -6.69
CA VAL A 225 0.38 21.52 -5.39
C VAL A 225 0.50 20.00 -5.20
N PRO A 226 0.06 19.13 -6.14
CA PRO A 226 0.21 17.67 -5.99
C PRO A 226 1.69 17.24 -5.95
N ILE A 227 2.54 17.87 -6.75
CA ILE A 227 3.99 17.58 -6.78
C ILE A 227 4.58 17.92 -5.39
N GLY A 228 4.27 19.11 -4.86
CA GLY A 228 4.72 19.52 -3.53
C GLY A 228 4.21 18.61 -2.42
N VAL A 229 2.95 18.13 -2.52
CA VAL A 229 2.37 17.20 -1.54
C VAL A 229 3.08 15.84 -1.57
N VAL A 230 3.42 15.29 -2.75
CA VAL A 230 4.17 14.02 -2.84
C VAL A 230 5.53 14.15 -2.16
N PHE A 231 6.28 15.21 -2.45
CA PHE A 231 7.58 15.43 -1.82
C PHE A 231 7.49 15.72 -0.32
N ALA A 232 6.47 16.47 0.13
CA ALA A 232 6.25 16.73 1.53
C ALA A 232 5.85 15.46 2.31
N PHE A 233 5.08 14.57 1.70
CA PHE A 233 4.66 13.32 2.35
C PHE A 233 5.84 12.36 2.58
N ILE A 234 6.77 12.25 1.62
CA ILE A 234 8.02 11.50 1.78
C ILE A 234 8.83 12.05 2.96
N GLN A 235 8.96 13.38 3.06
CA GLN A 235 9.65 14.01 4.18
C GLN A 235 8.91 13.81 5.51
N LEU A 236 7.58 13.81 5.52
CA LEU A 236 6.81 13.59 6.74
C LEU A 236 7.04 12.16 7.27
N ARG A 237 7.11 11.17 6.36
CA ARG A 237 7.36 9.77 6.70
C ARG A 237 8.78 9.54 7.21
N SER A 238 9.77 10.20 6.62
CA SER A 238 11.15 10.11 7.11
C SER A 238 11.36 10.77 8.49
N THR A 239 10.43 11.63 8.92
CA THR A 239 10.48 12.29 10.24
C THR A 239 9.70 11.56 11.33
N MET A 240 9.04 10.42 11.03
CA MET A 240 8.34 9.68 12.07
C MET A 240 9.34 9.10 13.10
N PRO A 241 9.18 9.40 14.40
CA PRO A 241 10.07 8.90 15.44
C PRO A 241 10.01 7.37 15.48
N GLY A 242 11.19 6.73 15.43
CA GLY A 242 11.31 5.26 15.37
C GLY A 242 11.50 4.69 13.96
N ALA A 243 11.48 5.53 12.91
CA ALA A 243 11.83 5.07 11.56
C ALA A 243 13.34 4.82 11.43
N PRO A 244 13.78 3.63 10.97
CA PRO A 244 15.19 3.35 10.70
C PRO A 244 15.78 4.30 9.66
N ASP A 245 17.08 4.61 9.76
CA ASP A 245 17.78 5.43 8.78
C ASP A 245 17.67 4.82 7.37
N GLY A 246 16.98 5.51 6.45
CA GLY A 246 16.76 5.08 5.07
C GLY A 246 15.45 4.35 4.78
N PHE A 247 14.59 4.15 5.80
CA PHE A 247 13.32 3.44 5.68
C PHE A 247 12.31 4.13 4.74
N GLY A 248 12.23 5.46 4.80
CA GLY A 248 11.42 6.23 3.85
C GLY A 248 11.93 6.13 2.42
N ASP A 249 13.24 6.20 2.21
CA ASP A 249 13.82 6.32 0.87
C ASP A 249 13.51 5.12 -0.02
N ILE A 250 13.63 3.88 0.45
CA ILE A 250 13.47 2.70 -0.41
C ILE A 250 11.99 2.40 -0.69
N LEU A 251 11.17 2.43 0.36
CA LEU A 251 9.75 2.06 0.29
C LEU A 251 8.95 3.16 -0.41
N ASP A 252 9.30 4.43 -0.17
CA ASP A 252 8.74 5.54 -0.94
C ASP A 252 9.28 5.53 -2.37
N PHE A 253 10.53 5.12 -2.66
CA PHE A 253 10.99 5.05 -4.06
C PHE A 253 10.15 4.07 -4.89
N VAL A 254 9.81 2.89 -4.37
CA VAL A 254 9.00 1.90 -5.12
C VAL A 254 7.57 2.40 -5.34
N GLY A 255 6.98 3.11 -4.37
CA GLY A 255 5.62 3.69 -4.50
C GLY A 255 5.57 5.02 -5.29
N VAL A 256 6.61 5.84 -5.18
CA VAL A 256 6.68 7.21 -5.74
C VAL A 256 7.26 7.22 -7.15
N LEU A 257 8.16 6.30 -7.50
CA LEU A 257 8.75 6.24 -8.85
C LEU A 257 7.68 6.11 -9.95
N PRO A 258 6.67 5.23 -9.85
CA PRO A 258 5.57 5.20 -10.83
C PRO A 258 4.80 6.52 -10.87
N CYS A 259 4.62 7.17 -9.71
CA CYS A 259 3.93 8.44 -9.57
C CYS A 259 4.70 9.60 -10.23
N LEU A 260 6.03 9.65 -10.07
CA LEU A 260 6.90 10.63 -10.71
C LEU A 260 6.96 10.45 -12.23
N VAL A 261 7.01 9.21 -12.70
CA VAL A 261 6.95 8.90 -14.14
C VAL A 261 5.63 9.41 -14.73
N LEU A 262 4.50 9.14 -14.05
CA LEU A 262 3.18 9.66 -14.41
C LEU A 262 3.12 11.18 -14.47
N LEU A 263 3.61 11.86 -13.43
CA LEU A 263 3.65 13.32 -13.36
C LEU A 263 4.51 13.90 -14.49
N SER A 264 5.64 13.27 -14.83
CA SER A 264 6.51 13.71 -15.93
C SER A 264 5.79 13.62 -17.28
N ILE A 265 5.10 12.50 -17.55
CA ILE A 265 4.36 12.29 -18.80
C ILE A 265 3.22 13.30 -18.91
N CYS A 266 2.52 13.55 -17.80
CA CYS A 266 1.46 14.54 -17.72
C CYS A 266 1.98 15.96 -18.00
N ALA A 267 3.10 16.35 -17.40
CA ALA A 267 3.71 17.65 -17.62
C ALA A 267 4.12 17.83 -19.09
N VAL A 268 4.76 16.83 -19.69
CA VAL A 268 5.14 16.85 -21.12
C VAL A 268 3.92 16.96 -22.01
N THR A 269 2.84 16.25 -21.69
CA THR A 269 1.58 16.30 -22.46
C THR A 269 0.91 17.67 -22.37
N MET A 270 0.87 18.26 -21.17
CA MET A 270 0.34 19.62 -20.94
C MET A 270 1.14 20.67 -21.72
N VAL A 271 2.47 20.62 -21.66
CA VAL A 271 3.35 21.52 -22.43
C VAL A 271 3.14 21.32 -23.93
N GLY A 272 3.01 20.08 -24.39
CA GLY A 272 2.70 19.77 -25.79
C GLY A 272 1.40 20.42 -26.24
N ILE A 273 0.31 20.23 -25.49
CA ILE A 273 -0.98 20.88 -25.79
C ILE A 273 -0.80 22.39 -25.83
N TYR A 274 -0.08 22.98 -24.89
CA TYR A 274 0.13 24.44 -24.81
C TYR A 274 0.93 25.00 -26.00
N ILE A 275 1.97 24.29 -26.44
CA ILE A 275 2.79 24.69 -27.61
C ILE A 275 1.98 24.56 -28.90
N PHE A 276 1.15 23.52 -29.03
CA PHE A 276 0.34 23.30 -30.23
C PHE A 276 -0.96 24.11 -30.26
N THR A 277 -1.39 24.68 -29.12
CA THR A 277 -2.50 25.63 -29.06
C THR A 277 -1.95 27.04 -29.25
N ASP A 278 -2.02 27.53 -30.48
CA ASP A 278 -1.57 28.87 -30.87
C ASP A 278 -2.18 29.96 -29.94
N PRO A 279 -1.37 30.65 -29.11
CA PRO A 279 -1.87 31.67 -28.20
C PRO A 279 -2.30 32.94 -28.93
N ALA A 280 -1.91 33.13 -30.20
CA ALA A 280 -2.21 34.34 -30.96
C ALA A 280 -3.62 34.35 -31.58
N LYS A 281 -4.32 33.21 -31.57
CA LYS A 281 -5.75 33.15 -31.94
C LYS A 281 -6.62 33.32 -30.70
N ASP A 282 -6.99 34.57 -30.46
CA ASP A 282 -7.97 35.00 -29.45
C ASP A 282 -9.39 34.43 -29.70
N SER A 283 -9.57 33.60 -30.74
CA SER A 283 -10.77 32.77 -30.92
C SER A 283 -10.69 31.52 -30.05
N ARG A 284 -10.66 31.69 -28.72
CA ARG A 284 -11.03 30.59 -27.81
C ARG A 284 -12.53 30.35 -27.94
N GLU A 285 -12.93 29.54 -28.91
CA GLU A 285 -14.18 28.82 -28.76
C GLU A 285 -14.06 28.02 -27.47
N LYS A 286 -14.83 28.42 -26.45
CA LYS A 286 -15.02 27.61 -25.25
C LYS A 286 -15.29 26.20 -25.74
N PHE A 287 -14.50 25.23 -25.27
CA PHE A 287 -14.73 23.82 -25.53
C PHE A 287 -16.07 23.46 -24.88
N THR A 288 -17.17 23.74 -25.57
CA THR A 288 -18.53 23.53 -25.10
C THR A 288 -18.82 22.06 -25.22
N TRP A 289 -19.58 21.53 -24.26
CA TRP A 289 -20.02 20.12 -24.22
C TRP A 289 -20.53 19.66 -25.60
N SER A 290 -21.23 20.52 -26.34
CA SER A 290 -21.69 20.24 -27.72
C SER A 290 -20.59 19.77 -28.69
N VAL A 291 -19.38 20.31 -28.60
CA VAL A 291 -18.24 19.89 -29.44
C VAL A 291 -17.75 18.50 -29.04
N LEU A 292 -17.76 18.21 -27.73
CA LEU A 292 -17.34 16.92 -27.18
C LEU A 292 -18.38 15.83 -27.51
N VAL A 293 -19.68 16.14 -27.44
CA VAL A 293 -20.76 15.26 -27.93
C VAL A 293 -20.60 15.00 -29.42
N ALA A 294 -20.40 16.04 -30.23
CA ALA A 294 -20.25 15.90 -31.68
C ALA A 294 -19.01 15.07 -32.07
N LEU A 295 -17.89 15.22 -31.35
CA LEU A 295 -16.68 14.43 -31.54
C LEU A 295 -16.87 12.97 -31.10
N CYS A 296 -17.63 12.74 -30.02
CA CYS A 296 -17.96 11.39 -29.55
C CYS A 296 -18.86 10.65 -30.55
N GLU A 297 -19.86 11.34 -31.12
CA GLU A 297 -20.73 10.83 -32.20
C GLU A 297 -19.93 10.52 -33.49
N GLN A 298 -18.87 11.29 -33.78
CA GLN A 298 -18.00 11.07 -34.93
C GLN A 298 -17.05 9.88 -34.75
N ALA A 299 -16.57 9.64 -33.53
CA ALA A 299 -15.63 8.57 -33.23
C ALA A 299 -16.32 7.20 -33.05
N LEU A 300 -17.55 7.19 -32.55
CA LEU A 300 -18.35 5.98 -32.32
C LEU A 300 -19.75 6.18 -32.94
N PRO A 301 -19.92 5.90 -34.26
CA PRO A 301 -21.20 6.10 -34.95
C PRO A 301 -22.34 5.21 -34.42
N GLN A 302 -22.01 4.24 -33.56
CA GLN A 302 -22.97 3.34 -32.87
C GLN A 302 -23.51 3.94 -31.55
N CYS A 303 -22.89 4.98 -30.98
CA CYS A 303 -23.35 5.65 -29.76
C CYS A 303 -24.18 6.90 -30.09
N LYS A 304 -25.28 6.73 -30.82
CA LYS A 304 -26.26 7.80 -31.02
C LYS A 304 -27.16 7.90 -29.79
N LEU A 305 -26.66 8.55 -28.73
CA LEU A 305 -27.46 8.78 -27.52
C LEU A 305 -28.47 9.90 -27.80
N SER A 306 -29.73 9.52 -28.01
CA SER A 306 -30.84 10.45 -28.25
C SER A 306 -31.17 11.23 -26.98
N ILE A 307 -30.42 12.29 -26.68
CA ILE A 307 -30.78 13.24 -25.61
C ILE A 307 -31.70 14.28 -26.22
N ALA A 308 -33.01 14.07 -26.07
CA ALA A 308 -34.02 15.08 -26.35
C ALA A 308 -33.97 16.16 -25.26
N VAL A 309 -33.14 17.19 -25.47
CA VAL A 309 -33.17 18.41 -24.63
C VAL A 309 -34.41 19.22 -25.02
N GLY A 310 -35.42 19.19 -24.17
CA GLY A 310 -36.60 20.05 -24.25
C GLY A 310 -36.19 21.52 -24.20
N LYS A 311 -36.62 22.27 -25.22
CA LYS A 311 -36.46 23.72 -25.32
C LYS A 311 -37.51 24.36 -24.38
N PRO A 312 -37.14 25.23 -23.42
CA PRO A 312 -38.13 26.02 -22.70
C PRO A 312 -38.68 27.10 -23.63
N THR A 313 -40.00 27.21 -23.64
CA THR A 313 -40.82 28.23 -24.33
C THR A 313 -40.53 29.63 -23.83
#